data_AF-A0A0M3T9R8-F1
#
_entry.id   AF-A0A0M3T9R8-F1
#
_cell.length_a   1.000
_cell.length_b   1.000
_cell.length_c   1.000
_cell.angle_alpha   90.00
_cell.angle_beta   90.00
_cell.angle_gamma   90.00
#
_symmetry.space_group_name_H-M   'P 1'
#
loop_
_entity.id
_entity.type
_entity.pdbx_description
1 polymer ?
#
loop_
_entity_poly.entity_id
_entity_poly.type
_entity_poly.pdbx_seq_one_letter_code
_entity_poly.pdbx_strand_id
1 'polypeptide(L)' 'MEAHGMGKLTATAVKAAREPGRYGDGDGLWLVIGKNGGKS' A
#
# COMPACT_ATOMS: atom_id res chain seq x y z
N MET A 1 11.82 -21.21 -2.79
CA MET A 1 10.42 -20.75 -2.69
C MET A 1 10.50 -19.27 -2.38
N GLU A 2 10.39 -18.42 -3.38
CA GLU A 2 10.39 -16.96 -3.19
C GLU A 2 9.17 -16.58 -2.35
N ALA A 3 9.37 -15.87 -1.25
CA ALA A 3 8.31 -15.40 -0.36
C ALA A 3 7.53 -14.24 -1.01
N HIS A 4 6.72 -14.53 -2.03
CA HIS A 4 5.77 -13.58 -2.58
C HIS A 4 4.68 -13.30 -1.53
N GLY A 5 4.69 -12.13 -0.89
CA GLY A 5 3.41 -11.50 -0.54
C GLY A 5 3.20 -10.90 0.85
N MET A 6 4.14 -10.96 1.80
CA MET A 6 3.92 -10.30 3.11
C MET A 6 4.42 -8.83 3.17
N GLY A 7 5.21 -8.39 2.20
CA GLY A 7 5.74 -7.02 2.14
C GLY A 7 5.30 -6.17 0.94
N LYS A 8 4.51 -6.74 0.02
CA LYS A 8 4.06 -6.11 -1.23
C LYS A 8 2.55 -5.92 -1.20
N LEU A 9 2.07 -4.73 -1.55
CA LEU A 9 0.66 -4.41 -1.67
C LEU A 9 0.07 -5.08 -2.91
N THR A 10 -1.14 -5.59 -2.75
CA THR A 10 -1.94 -6.06 -3.87
C THR A 10 -2.87 -4.94 -4.33
N ALA A 11 -3.33 -5.00 -5.59
CA ALA A 11 -4.34 -4.05 -6.08
C ALA A 11 -5.61 -4.03 -5.20
N THR A 12 -6.00 -5.19 -4.66
CA THR A 12 -7.12 -5.31 -3.72
C THR A 12 -6.84 -4.58 -2.41
N ALA A 13 -5.63 -4.72 -1.85
CA ALA A 13 -5.22 -3.99 -0.64
C ALA A 13 -5.21 -2.47 -0.86
N VAL A 14 -4.65 -2.01 -2.00
CA VAL A 14 -4.66 -0.58 -2.39
C VAL A 14 -6.09 -0.05 -2.51
N LYS A 15 -6.99 -0.83 -3.12
CA LYS A 15 -8.41 -0.45 -3.25
C LYS A 15 -9.12 -0.36 -1.91
N ALA A 16 -8.85 -1.29 -1.00
CA ALA A 16 -9.45 -1.34 0.34
C ALA A 16 -8.90 -0.28 1.31
N ALA A 17 -7.65 0.17 1.13
CA ALA A 17 -7.03 1.18 1.98
C ALA A 17 -7.81 2.52 1.94
N ARG A 18 -8.17 3.01 3.14
CA ARG A 18 -8.95 4.23 3.34
C ARG A 18 -8.40 5.12 4.45
N GLU A 19 -7.64 4.56 5.38
CA GLU A 19 -7.11 5.33 6.49
C GLU A 19 -5.90 6.16 6.03
N PRO A 20 -5.81 7.44 6.42
CA PRO A 20 -4.64 8.24 6.12
C PRO A 20 -3.37 7.62 6.70
N GLY A 21 -2.33 7.48 5.88
CA GLY A 21 -1.12 6.76 6.28
C GLY A 21 -0.19 6.43 5.12
N ARG A 22 0.90 5.73 5.44
CA ARG A 22 1.87 5.20 4.47
C ARG A 22 1.91 3.68 4.58
N TYR A 23 1.72 3.00 3.45
CA TYR A 23 1.69 1.55 3.35
C TYR A 23 2.83 1.10 2.44
N GLY A 24 3.72 0.25 2.95
CA GLY A 24 4.90 -0.19 2.21
C GLY A 24 4.55 -1.26 1.18
N ASP A 25 5.10 -1.09 -0.03
CA ASP A 25 5.07 -2.09 -1.09
C ASP A 25 6.43 -2.81 -1.25
N GLY A 26 7.47 -2.37 -0.53
CA GLY A 26 8.84 -2.88 -0.66
C GLY A 26 9.65 -2.11 -1.71
N ASP A 27 10.96 -2.34 -1.77
CA ASP A 27 11.91 -1.61 -2.64
C ASP A 27 11.86 -0.08 -2.51
N GLY A 28 11.45 0.40 -1.34
CA GLY A 28 11.26 1.84 -1.09
C GLY A 28 10.00 2.43 -1.73
N LEU A 29 9.10 1.62 -2.31
CA LEU A 29 7.80 2.04 -2.81
C LEU A 29 6.75 2.08 -1.69
N TRP A 30 5.89 3.10 -1.75
CA TRP A 30 4.86 3.34 -0.75
C TRP A 30 3.56 3.78 -1.43
N LEU A 31 2.43 3.33 -0.87
CA LEU A 31 1.12 3.95 -1.08
C LEU A 31 0.90 4.98 0.02
N VAL A 32 0.61 6.22 -0.35
CA VAL A 32 0.25 7.30 0.57
C VAL A 32 -1.24 7.58 0.47
N ILE A 33 -1.95 7.52 1.60
CA ILE A 33 -3.34 7.95 1.71
C ILE A 33 -3.38 9.29 2.43
N GLY A 34 -3.83 10.33 1.72
CA GLY A 34 -4.02 11.66 2.28
C GLY A 34 -5.26 11.74 3.17
N LYS A 35 -5.34 12.79 4.01
CA LYS A 35 -6.49 13.04 4.91
C LYS A 35 -7.84 13.14 4.16
N ASN A 36 -7.80 13.51 2.89
CA ASN A 36 -8.98 13.64 2.02
C ASN A 36 -9.29 12.35 1.25
N GLY A 37 -8.57 11.25 1.51
CA GLY A 37 -8.73 9.96 0.83
C GLY A 37 -8.01 9.85 -0.52
N GLY A 38 -7.27 10.88 -0.94
CA GLY A 38 -6.42 10.82 -2.14
C GLY A 38 -5.30 9.79 -2.00
N LYS A 39 -4.93 9.15 -3.11
CA LYS A 39 -3.94 8.06 -3.16
C LYS A 39 -2.80 8.44 -4.12
N SER A 40 -1.54 8.23 -3.71
CA SER A 40 -0.33 8.47 -4.53
C SER A 40 0.78 7.47 -4.20
#